data_AF-A0A1F3JJM2-F1
#
_entry.id   AF-A0A1F3JJM2-F1
#
_cell.length_a   1.000
_cell.length_b   1.000
_cell.length_c   1.000
_cell.angle_alpha   90.00
_cell.angle_beta   90.00
_cell.angle_gamma   90.00
#
_symmetry.space_group_name_H-M   'P 1'
#
loop_
_entity.id
_entity.type
_entity.pdbx_description
1 polymer ?
#
loop_
_entity_poly.entity_id
_entity_poly.type
_entity_poly.pdbx_seq_one_letter_code
_entity_poly.pdbx_strand_id
1 'polypeptide(L)'
;MKKTTFIILFTVLYILSYAQITTTKIAPKAEQIDNTPYDSTKNFLGENVYKYIGQTLYLKGKAEILRKYGYSNFILNYKEDKRKLSNTYKVKPLLEGDRYIKNDIGGGTSHYDSIVGKYFNILEVIKHPEANSDKFLYGNVFYLKLQEKISKDIVYFEYNSKYESQFEFIVVGFFEKQKSINVGQEFIFANKNIKYRFPGDANPKLSLDINTGKELTIITGDKWKCVDLTIEEENYTFSLIVQNSLGETTTIDYDNIYGRFSKGRAYTILEADNYKKIFGNENFNTILQNNIKIGMTREMCKLSWGEPNKINKTITDKKKSEQWVYTDNYLYFEDDILTAMQ
;
A
#
# COMPACT_ATOMS: atom_id res chain seq x y z
N MET A 1 16.74 69.37 77.40
CA MET A 1 15.83 70.20 76.59
C MET A 1 15.74 69.63 75.19
N LYS A 2 14.49 69.47 74.70
CA LYS A 2 14.06 69.14 73.32
C LYS A 2 14.44 67.78 72.72
N LYS A 3 13.46 66.88 72.85
CA LYS A 3 13.10 65.78 71.96
C LYS A 3 13.09 66.25 70.49
N THR A 4 13.62 65.45 69.57
CA THR A 4 13.05 65.38 68.22
C THR A 4 12.94 63.92 67.82
N THR A 5 11.69 63.51 67.67
CA THR A 5 11.21 62.15 67.47
C THR A 5 11.55 61.64 66.07
N PHE A 6 12.10 60.43 66.01
CA PHE A 6 12.32 59.67 64.78
C PHE A 6 10.98 59.07 64.33
N ILE A 7 10.46 59.46 63.17
CA ILE A 7 9.29 58.83 62.54
C ILE A 7 9.79 58.16 61.26
N ILE A 8 9.96 56.84 61.30
CA ILE A 8 10.18 56.01 60.12
C ILE A 8 8.80 55.68 59.55
N LEU A 9 8.49 56.27 58.40
CA LEU A 9 7.28 56.00 57.64
C LEU A 9 7.49 54.68 56.87
N PHE A 10 7.03 53.56 57.44
CA PHE A 10 7.00 52.26 56.76
C PHE A 10 5.89 52.28 55.69
N THR A 11 6.26 52.56 54.45
CA THR A 11 5.38 52.41 53.28
C THR A 11 5.38 50.95 52.85
N VAL A 12 4.34 50.22 53.23
CA VAL A 12 4.07 48.86 52.74
C VAL A 12 3.59 48.99 51.30
N LEU A 13 4.50 48.83 50.33
CA LEU A 13 4.12 48.61 48.93
C LEU A 13 3.50 47.21 48.81
N TYR A 14 2.17 47.14 48.74
CA TYR A 14 1.47 45.97 48.23
C TYR A 14 1.76 45.84 46.72
N ILE A 15 2.79 45.07 46.36
CA ILE A 15 2.99 44.64 44.99
C ILE A 15 1.98 43.52 44.74
N LEU A 16 0.83 43.85 44.17
CA LEU A 16 -0.06 42.89 43.52
C LEU A 16 0.69 42.31 42.32
N SER A 17 1.42 41.22 42.53
CA SER A 17 1.98 40.44 41.43
C SER A 17 0.84 39.67 40.78
N TYR A 18 0.24 40.26 39.75
CA TYR A 18 -0.55 39.48 38.81
C TYR A 18 0.41 38.53 38.11
N ALA A 19 0.37 37.25 38.47
CA ALA A 19 1.01 36.19 37.71
C ALA A 19 0.30 36.10 36.35
N GLN A 20 0.78 36.87 35.38
CA GLN A 20 0.25 36.84 34.02
C GLN A 20 0.78 35.58 33.35
N ILE A 21 -0.10 34.65 32.99
CA ILE A 21 0.28 33.47 32.20
C ILE A 21 0.74 33.98 30.84
N THR A 22 2.04 33.85 30.56
CA THR A 22 2.60 34.10 29.24
C THR A 22 2.60 32.81 28.44
N THR A 23 2.11 32.88 27.21
CA THR A 23 2.24 31.78 26.26
C THR A 23 3.51 32.00 25.43
N THR A 24 4.37 31.00 25.41
CA THR A 24 5.58 31.03 24.57
C THR A 24 5.22 30.50 23.19
N LYS A 25 5.41 31.33 22.16
CA LYS A 25 5.26 30.89 20.78
C LYS A 25 6.40 29.91 20.47
N ILE A 26 6.07 28.63 20.36
CA ILE A 26 7.00 27.61 19.89
C ILE A 26 7.21 27.84 18.39
N ALA A 27 8.47 28.00 17.97
CA ALA A 27 8.79 28.07 16.56
C ALA A 27 8.29 26.79 15.87
N PRO A 28 7.57 26.87 14.74
CA PRO A 28 7.16 25.68 14.02
C PRO A 28 8.39 24.87 13.63
N LYS A 29 8.33 23.55 13.80
CA LYS A 29 9.39 22.63 13.37
C LYS A 29 9.65 22.91 11.89
N ALA A 30 10.88 23.31 11.55
CA ALA A 30 11.30 23.43 10.16
C ALA A 30 11.15 22.05 9.49
N GLU A 31 10.43 21.98 8.38
CA GLU A 31 10.34 20.75 7.60
C GLU A 31 11.70 20.49 6.94
N GLN A 32 12.39 19.45 7.42
CA GLN A 32 13.59 18.95 6.79
C GLN A 32 13.16 18.11 5.58
N ILE A 33 13.38 18.63 4.38
CA ILE A 33 13.11 17.91 3.14
C ILE A 33 14.25 16.91 2.91
N ASP A 34 13.91 15.62 2.86
CA ASP A 34 14.84 14.57 2.49
C ASP A 34 15.04 14.55 0.97
N ASN A 35 16.17 15.11 0.53
CA ASN A 35 16.59 15.16 -0.88
C ASN A 35 17.53 14.01 -1.26
N THR A 36 17.62 12.95 -0.45
CA THR A 36 18.40 11.78 -0.85
C THR A 36 17.83 11.17 -2.14
N PRO A 37 18.68 10.62 -3.02
CA PRO A 37 18.22 10.00 -4.26
C PRO A 37 17.20 8.90 -3.98
N TYR A 38 16.21 8.79 -4.87
CA TYR A 38 15.26 7.68 -4.87
C TYR A 38 15.98 6.35 -5.18
N ASP A 39 15.86 5.38 -4.27
CA ASP A 39 16.55 4.09 -4.35
C ASP A 39 15.81 3.02 -5.16
N SER A 40 14.63 3.35 -5.69
CA SER A 40 13.77 2.44 -6.48
C SER A 40 13.25 1.21 -5.73
N THR A 41 13.29 1.20 -4.40
CA THR A 41 12.84 0.04 -3.60
C THR A 41 11.34 0.01 -3.33
N LYS A 42 10.67 1.16 -3.37
CA LYS A 42 9.22 1.30 -3.13
C LYS A 42 8.55 2.09 -4.23
N ASN A 43 7.40 1.61 -4.69
CA ASN A 43 6.58 2.34 -5.65
C ASN A 43 5.95 3.59 -5.03
N PHE A 44 5.29 3.43 -3.87
CA PHE A 44 4.67 4.52 -3.10
C PHE A 44 5.60 4.98 -1.96
N LEU A 45 5.93 6.27 -1.93
CA LEU A 45 6.90 6.84 -0.99
C LEU A 45 6.28 7.47 0.26
N GLY A 46 4.96 7.59 0.31
CA GLY A 46 4.25 8.25 1.41
C GLY A 46 4.78 9.67 1.64
N GLU A 47 5.28 9.94 2.85
CA GLU A 47 5.81 11.26 3.25
C GLU A 47 7.13 11.63 2.55
N ASN A 48 7.85 10.66 1.98
CA ASN A 48 9.11 10.88 1.25
C ASN A 48 8.89 11.31 -0.22
N VAL A 49 7.75 11.95 -0.50
CA VAL A 49 7.29 12.33 -1.85
C VAL A 49 8.32 13.14 -2.65
N TYR A 50 9.16 13.94 -1.99
CA TYR A 50 10.18 14.77 -2.66
C TYR A 50 11.25 13.96 -3.41
N LYS A 51 11.49 12.69 -3.04
CA LYS A 51 12.44 11.84 -3.77
C LYS A 51 11.95 11.48 -5.18
N TYR A 52 10.67 11.70 -5.47
CA TYR A 52 10.13 11.51 -6.81
C TYR A 52 10.62 12.55 -7.82
N ILE A 53 11.21 13.67 -7.40
CA ILE A 53 11.71 14.70 -8.33
C ILE A 53 12.72 14.08 -9.31
N GLY A 54 12.51 14.33 -10.60
CA GLY A 54 13.33 13.78 -11.68
C GLY A 54 12.99 12.34 -12.08
N GLN A 55 12.09 11.66 -11.36
CA GLN A 55 11.63 10.32 -11.72
C GLN A 55 10.58 10.35 -12.83
N THR A 56 10.43 9.21 -13.51
CA THR A 56 9.37 8.97 -14.50
C THR A 56 8.30 8.06 -13.91
N LEU A 57 7.04 8.43 -14.09
CA LEU A 57 5.86 7.63 -13.75
C LEU A 57 5.24 7.04 -15.01
N TYR A 58 4.76 5.81 -14.91
CA TYR A 58 3.87 5.16 -15.88
C TYR A 58 2.46 5.09 -15.29
N LEU A 59 1.45 5.62 -15.99
CA LEU A 59 0.06 5.55 -15.53
C LEU A 59 -0.56 4.19 -15.87
N LYS A 60 -0.87 3.41 -14.83
CA LYS A 60 -1.51 2.09 -14.97
C LYS A 60 -2.90 2.22 -15.58
N GLY A 61 -3.35 1.18 -16.29
CA GLY A 61 -4.75 1.05 -16.68
C GLY A 61 -5.67 0.75 -15.51
N LYS A 62 -6.94 0.49 -15.82
CA LYS A 62 -7.99 0.11 -14.89
C LYS A 62 -8.81 -1.03 -15.49
N ALA A 63 -9.29 -1.91 -14.62
CA ALA A 63 -10.27 -2.93 -15.00
C ALA A 63 -11.45 -2.30 -15.76
N GLU A 64 -11.99 -3.03 -16.74
CA GLU A 64 -12.98 -2.50 -17.69
C GLU A 64 -14.15 -1.76 -17.03
N ILE A 65 -14.72 -2.36 -15.99
CA ILE A 65 -15.86 -1.80 -15.23
C ILE A 65 -15.55 -0.44 -14.58
N LEU A 66 -14.27 -0.12 -14.35
CA LEU A 66 -13.81 1.11 -13.71
C LEU A 66 -13.43 2.20 -14.71
N ARG A 67 -13.23 1.87 -15.99
CA ARG A 67 -12.75 2.83 -17.00
C ARG A 67 -13.69 4.02 -17.20
N LYS A 68 -15.00 3.81 -17.04
CA LYS A 68 -16.04 4.87 -17.09
C LYS A 68 -15.85 5.97 -16.04
N TYR A 69 -15.14 5.70 -14.94
CA TYR A 69 -14.86 6.70 -13.91
C TYR A 69 -13.64 7.55 -14.24
N GLY A 70 -12.79 7.13 -15.19
CA GLY A 70 -11.58 7.84 -15.55
C GLY A 70 -10.52 7.81 -14.45
N TYR A 71 -9.68 8.85 -14.40
CA TYR A 71 -8.66 9.03 -13.36
C TYR A 71 -8.89 10.32 -12.60
N SER A 72 -8.92 10.23 -11.27
CA SER A 72 -9.02 11.42 -10.42
C SER A 72 -7.69 12.15 -10.27
N ASN A 73 -7.74 13.35 -9.71
CA ASN A 73 -6.59 14.11 -9.19
C ASN A 73 -5.66 14.76 -10.21
N PHE A 74 -5.94 14.65 -11.51
CA PHE A 74 -5.20 15.36 -12.56
C PHE A 74 -5.82 16.73 -12.86
N ILE A 75 -5.11 17.79 -12.51
CA ILE A 75 -5.58 19.18 -12.63
C ILE A 75 -4.59 20.08 -13.39
N LEU A 76 -5.10 21.15 -14.00
CA LEU A 76 -4.30 22.08 -14.80
C LEU A 76 -3.61 23.14 -13.93
N ASN A 77 -4.25 23.57 -12.84
CA ASN A 77 -3.78 24.58 -11.92
C ASN A 77 -4.04 24.15 -10.47
N TYR A 78 -2.96 23.91 -9.72
CA TYR A 78 -3.01 23.47 -8.32
C TYR A 78 -3.49 24.53 -7.32
N LYS A 79 -3.67 25.78 -7.77
CA LYS A 79 -4.24 26.87 -6.95
C LYS A 79 -5.75 27.03 -7.15
N GLU A 80 -6.32 26.31 -8.10
CA GLU A 80 -7.75 26.35 -8.39
C GLU A 80 -8.48 25.13 -7.80
N ASP A 81 -9.79 25.26 -7.60
CA ASP A 81 -10.62 24.16 -7.12
C ASP A 81 -10.55 22.97 -8.09
N LYS A 82 -10.09 21.82 -7.59
CA LYS A 82 -9.94 20.58 -8.37
C LYS A 82 -11.24 20.01 -8.90
N ARG A 83 -12.38 20.43 -8.36
CA ARG A 83 -13.73 19.99 -8.79
C ARG A 83 -14.22 20.75 -10.02
N LYS A 84 -13.50 21.79 -10.44
CA LYS A 84 -13.85 22.55 -11.64
C LYS A 84 -13.60 21.74 -12.89
N LEU A 85 -14.55 21.79 -13.80
CA LEU A 85 -14.43 21.15 -15.11
C LEU A 85 -13.26 21.79 -15.87
N SER A 86 -13.19 23.13 -15.86
CA SER A 86 -12.12 23.91 -16.50
C SER A 86 -10.72 23.60 -15.97
N ASN A 87 -10.61 23.13 -14.73
CA ASN A 87 -9.34 22.80 -14.09
C ASN A 87 -8.97 21.32 -14.25
N THR A 88 -9.79 20.51 -14.93
CA THR A 88 -9.54 19.07 -15.09
C THR A 88 -8.73 18.80 -16.34
N TYR A 89 -7.60 18.11 -16.22
CA TYR A 89 -6.80 17.74 -17.39
C TYR A 89 -7.51 16.65 -18.20
N LYS A 90 -7.72 16.90 -19.50
CA LYS A 90 -8.39 15.96 -20.44
C LYS A 90 -9.65 15.35 -19.85
N VAL A 91 -10.58 16.22 -19.47
CA VAL A 91 -11.82 15.84 -18.79
C VAL A 91 -12.57 14.73 -19.53
N LYS A 92 -13.19 13.82 -18.78
CA LYS A 92 -14.07 12.81 -19.35
C LYS A 92 -15.20 13.44 -20.18
N PRO A 93 -15.65 12.80 -21.27
CA PRO A 93 -16.85 13.22 -21.98
C PRO A 93 -18.03 13.34 -21.00
N LEU A 94 -18.70 14.48 -21.03
CA LEU A 94 -19.88 14.75 -20.22
C LEU A 94 -21.12 14.22 -20.96
N LEU A 95 -22.06 13.66 -20.22
CA LEU A 95 -23.29 13.11 -20.79
C LEU A 95 -24.38 14.18 -20.85
N GLU A 96 -25.27 14.04 -21.84
CA GLU A 96 -26.43 14.92 -21.95
C GLU A 96 -27.30 14.82 -20.70
N GLY A 97 -27.51 15.93 -20.00
CA GLY A 97 -28.22 15.99 -18.71
C GLY A 97 -27.34 16.20 -17.48
N ASP A 98 -26.01 16.29 -17.63
CA ASP A 98 -25.10 16.65 -16.54
C ASP A 98 -25.35 18.11 -16.10
N ARG A 99 -26.21 18.27 -15.08
CA ARG A 99 -26.67 19.59 -14.54
C ARG A 99 -25.54 20.47 -13.99
N TYR A 100 -24.35 19.90 -13.88
CA TYR A 100 -23.17 20.47 -13.23
C TYR A 100 -22.34 21.33 -14.20
N ILE A 101 -22.50 21.16 -15.52
CA ILE A 101 -21.74 21.89 -16.55
C ILE A 101 -21.94 23.41 -16.45
N LYS A 102 -23.19 23.85 -16.23
CA LYS A 102 -23.53 25.28 -16.20
C LYS A 102 -22.78 26.07 -15.12
N ASN A 103 -22.43 25.41 -14.01
CA ASN A 103 -21.75 26.04 -12.88
C ASN A 103 -20.26 25.68 -12.81
N ASP A 104 -19.69 25.09 -13.88
CA ASP A 104 -18.29 24.62 -13.91
C ASP A 104 -17.98 23.67 -12.72
N ILE A 105 -18.96 22.85 -12.36
CA ILE A 105 -18.84 21.82 -11.32
C ILE A 105 -18.95 20.44 -11.97
N GLY A 106 -18.39 19.41 -11.35
CA GLY A 106 -18.40 18.05 -11.89
C GLY A 106 -17.12 17.64 -12.64
N GLY A 107 -16.09 18.49 -12.61
CA GLY A 107 -14.72 18.09 -12.95
C GLY A 107 -14.08 17.20 -11.88
N GLY A 108 -12.78 16.96 -12.01
CA GLY A 108 -11.97 16.17 -11.10
C GLY A 108 -11.67 14.76 -11.58
N THR A 109 -12.07 14.39 -12.81
CA THR A 109 -11.71 13.12 -13.46
C THR A 109 -11.31 13.29 -14.91
N SER A 110 -10.10 12.85 -15.25
CA SER A 110 -9.59 12.74 -16.63
C SER A 110 -10.20 11.54 -17.34
N HIS A 111 -10.45 11.67 -18.64
CA HIS A 111 -10.90 10.60 -19.51
C HIS A 111 -9.87 9.46 -19.55
N TYR A 112 -10.30 8.22 -19.30
CA TYR A 112 -9.43 7.05 -19.24
C TYR A 112 -8.57 6.89 -20.51
N ASP A 113 -9.19 6.79 -21.69
CA ASP A 113 -8.49 6.54 -22.97
C ASP A 113 -7.53 7.69 -23.35
N SER A 114 -7.71 8.87 -22.75
CA SER A 114 -6.91 10.05 -23.10
C SER A 114 -5.55 10.11 -22.43
N ILE A 115 -5.35 9.31 -21.35
CA ILE A 115 -4.14 9.33 -20.54
C ILE A 115 -3.60 7.96 -20.10
N VAL A 116 -4.37 6.88 -20.19
CA VAL A 116 -3.88 5.54 -19.81
C VAL A 116 -2.58 5.19 -20.55
N GLY A 117 -1.64 4.52 -19.86
CA GLY A 117 -0.39 4.05 -20.44
C GLY A 117 0.63 5.16 -20.73
N LYS A 118 0.32 6.41 -20.39
CA LYS A 118 1.24 7.52 -20.60
C LYS A 118 2.34 7.57 -19.55
N TYR A 119 3.44 8.20 -19.96
CA TYR A 119 4.59 8.45 -19.11
C TYR A 119 4.66 9.92 -18.72
N PHE A 120 4.97 10.17 -17.45
CA PHE A 120 5.03 11.51 -16.89
C PHE A 120 6.36 11.72 -16.15
N ASN A 121 7.10 12.75 -16.51
CA ASN A 121 8.27 13.18 -15.77
C ASN A 121 7.84 14.08 -14.61
N ILE A 122 8.40 13.85 -13.43
CA ILE A 122 8.11 14.68 -12.26
C ILE A 122 9.12 15.82 -12.22
N LEU A 123 8.63 17.03 -12.44
CA LEU A 123 9.45 18.24 -12.47
C LEU A 123 9.63 18.85 -11.07
N GLU A 124 8.58 18.78 -10.25
CA GLU A 124 8.52 19.45 -8.96
C GLU A 124 7.51 18.77 -8.04
N VAL A 125 7.72 18.90 -6.73
CA VAL A 125 6.74 18.51 -5.70
C VAL A 125 6.39 19.76 -4.90
N ILE A 126 5.10 20.08 -4.84
CA ILE A 126 4.58 21.30 -4.23
C ILE A 126 3.68 20.90 -3.07
N LYS A 127 3.91 21.47 -1.88
CA LYS A 127 3.00 21.27 -0.74
C LYS A 127 1.65 21.97 -1.02
N HIS A 128 0.53 21.37 -0.59
CA HIS A 128 -0.77 22.00 -0.76
C HIS A 128 -0.77 23.44 -0.18
N PRO A 129 -1.30 24.46 -0.91
CA PRO A 129 -1.25 25.85 -0.46
C PRO A 129 -1.84 26.09 0.94
N GLU A 130 -2.88 25.33 1.28
CA GLU A 130 -3.58 25.40 2.56
C GLU A 130 -3.02 24.45 3.63
N ALA A 131 -1.92 23.73 3.38
CA ALA A 131 -1.37 22.74 4.32
C ALA A 131 -0.92 23.34 5.66
N ASN A 132 -0.56 24.62 5.68
CA ASN A 132 -0.15 25.32 6.90
C ASN A 132 -1.34 25.91 7.65
N SER A 133 -2.40 26.32 6.95
CA SER A 133 -3.62 26.90 7.54
C SER A 133 -4.58 25.83 8.04
N ASP A 134 -4.72 24.73 7.30
CA ASP A 134 -5.51 23.56 7.67
C ASP A 134 -4.67 22.29 7.51
N LYS A 135 -3.86 22.05 8.54
CA LYS A 135 -2.99 20.88 8.62
C LYS A 135 -3.78 19.57 8.68
N PHE A 136 -5.00 19.60 9.21
CA PHE A 136 -5.82 18.39 9.34
C PHE A 136 -6.25 17.89 7.96
N LEU A 137 -6.76 18.78 7.11
CA LEU A 137 -7.20 18.42 5.76
C LEU A 137 -6.04 18.29 4.77
N TYR A 138 -5.09 19.23 4.78
CA TYR A 138 -4.12 19.37 3.68
C TYR A 138 -2.67 19.09 4.08
N GLY A 139 -2.40 18.80 5.35
CA GLY A 139 -1.04 18.55 5.84
C GLY A 139 -0.34 17.35 5.20
N ASN A 140 -1.11 16.45 4.57
CA ASN A 140 -0.62 15.24 3.87
C ASN A 140 -0.80 15.32 2.35
N VAL A 141 -1.20 16.49 1.83
CA VAL A 141 -1.52 16.69 0.42
C VAL A 141 -0.41 17.47 -0.26
N PHE A 142 0.00 16.96 -1.42
CA PHE A 142 1.03 17.53 -2.28
C PHE A 142 0.51 17.55 -3.72
N TYR A 143 1.14 18.36 -4.55
CA TYR A 143 0.94 18.35 -5.99
C TYR A 143 2.25 17.95 -6.66
N LEU A 144 2.20 16.87 -7.44
CA LEU A 144 3.30 16.51 -8.34
C LEU A 144 3.12 17.32 -9.62
N LYS A 145 4.06 18.18 -9.96
CA LYS A 145 4.09 18.84 -11.27
C LYS A 145 4.65 17.86 -12.28
N LEU A 146 3.80 17.40 -13.18
CA LEU A 146 4.09 16.39 -14.17
C LEU A 146 4.24 17.01 -15.56
N GLN A 147 5.15 16.46 -16.35
CA GLN A 147 5.21 16.69 -17.79
C GLN A 147 4.96 15.38 -18.53
N GLU A 148 3.92 15.31 -19.35
CA GLU A 148 3.67 14.15 -20.21
C GLU A 148 4.79 14.00 -21.24
N LYS A 149 5.31 12.78 -21.41
CA LYS A 149 6.57 12.53 -22.13
C LYS A 149 6.49 12.86 -23.62
N ILE A 150 5.35 12.69 -24.26
CA ILE A 150 5.16 12.87 -25.71
C ILE A 150 4.61 14.27 -26.03
N SER A 151 3.42 14.61 -25.54
CA SER A 151 2.76 15.90 -25.80
C SER A 151 3.43 17.07 -25.11
N LYS A 152 4.26 16.80 -24.08
CA LYS A 152 4.88 17.82 -23.22
C LYS A 152 3.89 18.65 -22.40
N ASP A 153 2.63 18.21 -22.32
CA ASP A 153 1.61 18.83 -21.49
C ASP A 153 2.09 18.91 -20.04
N ILE A 154 1.88 20.07 -19.41
CA ILE A 154 2.09 20.25 -17.98
C ILE A 154 0.77 20.04 -17.24
N VAL A 155 0.79 19.15 -16.27
CA VAL A 155 -0.36 18.82 -15.42
C VAL A 155 0.10 18.66 -13.98
N TYR A 156 -0.81 18.83 -13.04
CA TYR A 156 -0.57 18.58 -11.62
C TYR A 156 -1.37 17.37 -11.17
N PHE A 157 -0.73 16.49 -10.42
CA PHE A 157 -1.40 15.36 -9.77
C PHE A 157 -1.50 15.60 -8.27
N GLU A 158 -2.71 15.65 -7.72
CA GLU A 158 -2.92 15.71 -6.27
C GLU A 158 -2.54 14.36 -5.63
N TYR A 159 -1.50 14.39 -4.81
CA TYR A 159 -0.92 13.26 -4.12
C TYR A 159 -1.22 13.35 -2.63
N ASN A 160 -1.72 12.27 -2.04
CA ASN A 160 -1.90 12.16 -0.60
C ASN A 160 -0.92 11.14 -0.01
N SER A 161 -0.05 11.58 0.91
CA SER A 161 1.01 10.74 1.49
C SER A 161 0.50 9.57 2.33
N LYS A 162 -0.79 9.53 2.67
CA LYS A 162 -1.40 8.46 3.47
C LYS A 162 -2.11 7.38 2.67
N TYR A 163 -2.44 7.63 1.40
CA TYR A 163 -3.33 6.77 0.63
C TYR A 163 -2.64 6.22 -0.62
N GLU A 164 -1.91 5.12 -0.46
CA GLU A 164 -1.28 4.40 -1.57
C GLU A 164 -2.28 4.01 -2.68
N SER A 165 -3.51 3.66 -2.30
CA SER A 165 -4.58 3.30 -3.25
C SER A 165 -4.98 4.45 -4.20
N GLN A 166 -4.66 5.70 -3.88
CA GLN A 166 -4.87 6.84 -4.76
C GLN A 166 -3.71 7.06 -5.74
N PHE A 167 -2.58 6.38 -5.55
CA PHE A 167 -1.41 6.48 -6.41
C PHE A 167 -1.53 5.50 -7.60
N GLU A 168 -2.05 6.03 -8.72
CA GLU A 168 -2.39 5.27 -9.93
C GLU A 168 -1.17 4.86 -10.78
N PHE A 169 0.05 5.19 -10.34
CA PHE A 169 1.27 5.05 -11.15
C PHE A 169 2.14 3.87 -10.73
N ILE A 170 2.98 3.42 -11.66
CA ILE A 170 4.23 2.70 -11.37
C ILE A 170 5.40 3.64 -11.65
N VAL A 171 6.30 3.78 -10.70
CA VAL A 171 7.56 4.50 -10.91
C VAL A 171 8.47 3.62 -11.78
N VAL A 172 8.98 4.15 -12.89
CA VAL A 172 9.75 3.38 -13.86
C VAL A 172 11.01 2.77 -13.22
N GLY A 173 11.73 3.55 -12.41
CA GLY A 173 12.90 3.05 -11.69
C GLY A 173 12.58 1.89 -10.74
N PHE A 174 11.42 1.92 -10.06
CA PHE A 174 10.96 0.80 -9.25
C PHE A 174 10.71 -0.44 -10.09
N PHE A 175 10.00 -0.31 -11.22
CA PHE A 175 9.76 -1.44 -12.12
C PHE A 175 11.08 -2.07 -12.60
N GLU A 176 12.02 -1.25 -13.07
CA GLU A 176 13.34 -1.71 -13.54
C GLU A 176 14.15 -2.39 -12.42
N LYS A 177 14.15 -1.80 -11.22
CA LYS A 177 14.81 -2.37 -10.05
C LYS A 177 14.22 -3.74 -9.70
N GLN A 178 12.90 -3.84 -9.61
CA GLN A 178 12.25 -5.11 -9.31
C GLN A 178 12.49 -6.15 -10.41
N LYS A 179 12.51 -5.74 -11.68
CA LYS A 179 12.89 -6.64 -12.78
C LYS A 179 14.31 -7.19 -12.62
N SER A 180 15.28 -6.33 -12.27
CA SER A 180 16.68 -6.73 -12.04
C SER A 180 16.88 -7.69 -10.86
N ILE A 181 16.04 -7.59 -9.83
CA ILE A 181 16.13 -8.42 -8.62
C ILE A 181 15.45 -9.77 -8.82
N ASN A 182 14.27 -9.76 -9.45
CA ASN A 182 13.37 -10.91 -9.42
C ASN A 182 13.53 -11.84 -10.63
N VAL A 183 13.89 -11.33 -11.81
CA VAL A 183 14.07 -12.20 -12.98
C VAL A 183 15.20 -13.19 -12.71
N GLY A 184 14.90 -14.47 -12.89
CA GLY A 184 15.79 -15.58 -12.60
C GLY A 184 15.66 -16.16 -11.19
N GLN A 185 15.00 -15.47 -10.25
CA GLN A 185 14.72 -16.01 -8.93
C GLN A 185 13.68 -17.12 -8.99
N GLU A 186 13.81 -18.09 -8.09
CA GLU A 186 12.88 -19.20 -7.95
C GLU A 186 12.09 -19.07 -6.64
N PHE A 187 10.82 -19.42 -6.72
CA PHE A 187 9.89 -19.40 -5.59
C PHE A 187 9.14 -20.71 -5.49
N ILE A 188 8.68 -21.03 -4.29
CA ILE A 188 7.67 -22.05 -4.03
C ILE A 188 6.43 -21.32 -3.53
N PHE A 189 5.27 -21.66 -4.08
CA PHE A 189 4.02 -21.00 -3.75
C PHE A 189 3.08 -21.98 -3.05
N ALA A 190 2.26 -21.47 -2.13
CA ALA A 190 1.12 -22.25 -1.66
C ALA A 190 0.14 -22.47 -2.83
N ASN A 191 -0.38 -23.68 -2.96
CA ASN A 191 -1.19 -24.14 -4.09
C ASN A 191 -2.33 -23.17 -4.42
N LYS A 192 -3.01 -22.63 -3.40
CA LYS A 192 -4.13 -21.68 -3.59
C LYS A 192 -3.72 -20.42 -4.36
N ASN A 193 -2.49 -19.94 -4.19
CA ASN A 193 -2.03 -18.68 -4.81
C ASN A 193 -1.54 -18.87 -6.25
N ILE A 194 -1.17 -20.10 -6.62
CA ILE A 194 -0.97 -20.44 -8.03
C ILE A 194 -2.30 -20.77 -8.68
N LYS A 195 -3.12 -21.60 -8.04
CA LYS A 195 -4.35 -22.13 -8.62
C LYS A 195 -5.39 -21.05 -8.89
N TYR A 196 -5.45 -20.03 -8.05
CA TYR A 196 -6.47 -18.99 -8.15
C TYR A 196 -5.89 -17.59 -8.28
N ARG A 197 -6.47 -16.80 -9.19
CA ARG A 197 -6.39 -15.35 -9.18
C ARG A 197 -7.35 -14.84 -8.10
N PHE A 198 -6.87 -13.91 -7.27
CA PHE A 198 -7.62 -13.35 -6.13
C PHE A 198 -8.16 -14.44 -5.18
N PRO A 199 -7.29 -15.24 -4.54
CA PRO A 199 -7.70 -16.39 -3.72
C PRO A 199 -8.51 -16.04 -2.47
N GLY A 200 -8.69 -14.75 -2.16
CA GLY A 200 -9.52 -14.24 -1.05
C GLY A 200 -10.92 -13.78 -1.46
N ASP A 201 -11.25 -13.80 -2.76
CA ASP A 201 -12.56 -13.37 -3.26
C ASP A 201 -13.60 -14.48 -3.08
N ALA A 202 -14.88 -14.09 -2.97
CA ALA A 202 -15.98 -15.04 -2.83
C ALA A 202 -16.10 -16.04 -4.00
N ASN A 203 -15.64 -15.63 -5.19
CA ASN A 203 -15.62 -16.44 -6.41
C ASN A 203 -14.22 -16.36 -7.04
N PRO A 204 -13.23 -17.10 -6.50
CA PRO A 204 -11.87 -17.05 -7.01
C PRO A 204 -11.82 -17.62 -8.44
N LYS A 205 -11.15 -16.91 -9.35
CA LYS A 205 -10.98 -17.38 -10.74
C LYS A 205 -9.78 -18.30 -10.82
N LEU A 206 -9.85 -19.34 -11.65
CA LEU A 206 -8.69 -20.19 -11.92
C LEU A 206 -7.60 -19.39 -12.63
N SER A 207 -6.37 -19.60 -12.20
CA SER A 207 -5.20 -19.16 -12.94
C SER A 207 -5.00 -20.07 -14.14
N LEU A 208 -4.71 -19.46 -15.28
CA LEU A 208 -4.49 -20.15 -16.54
C LEU A 208 -3.05 -19.91 -17.00
N ASP A 209 -2.53 -20.86 -17.76
CA ASP A 209 -1.31 -20.65 -18.52
C ASP A 209 -1.51 -19.48 -19.51
N ILE A 210 -0.67 -18.45 -19.41
CA ILE A 210 -0.86 -17.20 -20.18
C ILE A 210 -0.68 -17.39 -21.70
N ASN A 211 0.00 -18.46 -22.13
CA ASN A 211 0.27 -18.70 -23.55
C ASN A 211 -0.81 -19.55 -24.21
N THR A 212 -1.38 -20.50 -23.47
CA THR A 212 -2.32 -21.50 -23.98
C THR A 212 -3.76 -21.31 -23.50
N GLY A 213 -3.97 -20.53 -22.43
CA GLY A 213 -5.27 -20.34 -21.80
C GLY A 213 -5.82 -21.57 -21.07
N LYS A 214 -5.00 -22.61 -20.86
CA LYS A 214 -5.41 -23.84 -20.17
C LYS A 214 -5.19 -23.73 -18.67
N GLU A 215 -5.93 -24.54 -17.90
CA GLU A 215 -5.69 -24.66 -16.46
C GLU A 215 -4.26 -25.12 -16.18
N LEU A 216 -3.65 -24.55 -15.14
CA LEU A 216 -2.31 -24.89 -14.71
C LEU A 216 -2.28 -26.26 -14.02
N THR A 217 -1.20 -27.01 -14.24
CA THR A 217 -0.93 -28.24 -13.51
C THR A 217 -0.31 -27.90 -12.15
N ILE A 218 -1.03 -28.20 -11.06
CA ILE A 218 -0.56 -27.87 -9.71
C ILE A 218 0.22 -29.05 -9.09
N ILE A 219 1.54 -28.90 -9.02
CA ILE A 219 2.43 -29.82 -8.30
C ILE A 219 2.87 -29.14 -7.00
N THR A 220 2.42 -29.67 -5.86
CA THR A 220 2.78 -29.10 -4.54
C THR A 220 4.28 -29.08 -4.33
N GLY A 221 4.81 -27.92 -3.98
CA GLY A 221 6.24 -27.74 -3.72
C GLY A 221 7.10 -27.56 -4.97
N ASP A 222 6.48 -27.50 -6.16
CA ASP A 222 7.22 -27.21 -7.39
C ASP A 222 7.83 -25.80 -7.35
N LYS A 223 8.94 -25.66 -8.06
CA LYS A 223 9.65 -24.40 -8.20
C LYS A 223 9.10 -23.61 -9.38
N TRP A 224 8.87 -22.34 -9.13
CA TRP A 224 8.38 -21.39 -10.11
C TRP A 224 9.43 -20.30 -10.30
N LYS A 225 10.05 -20.27 -11.47
CA LYS A 225 11.07 -19.28 -11.82
C LYS A 225 10.40 -18.02 -12.34
N CYS A 226 10.74 -16.86 -11.78
CA CYS A 226 10.35 -15.58 -12.37
C CYS A 226 11.12 -15.37 -13.68
N VAL A 227 10.39 -15.24 -14.78
CA VAL A 227 10.95 -15.05 -16.12
C VAL A 227 10.82 -13.60 -16.61
N ASP A 228 9.82 -12.87 -16.10
CA ASP A 228 9.68 -11.44 -16.33
C ASP A 228 8.78 -10.79 -15.26
N LEU A 229 8.58 -9.47 -15.33
CA LEU A 229 7.56 -8.71 -14.62
C LEU A 229 6.67 -7.99 -15.63
N THR A 230 5.42 -7.77 -15.24
CA THR A 230 4.40 -7.17 -16.11
C THR A 230 3.42 -6.32 -15.30
N ILE A 231 2.56 -5.60 -16.00
CA ILE A 231 1.32 -5.05 -15.49
C ILE A 231 0.22 -5.80 -16.24
N GLU A 232 -0.44 -6.74 -15.59
CA GLU A 232 -1.44 -7.58 -16.27
C GLU A 232 -2.67 -6.77 -16.69
N GLU A 233 -3.29 -7.07 -17.82
CA GLU A 233 -4.26 -6.14 -18.43
C GLU A 233 -5.71 -6.31 -17.94
N GLU A 234 -6.01 -7.33 -17.14
CA GLU A 234 -7.35 -7.55 -16.59
C GLU A 234 -7.64 -6.56 -15.46
N ASN A 235 -6.73 -6.44 -14.49
CA ASN A 235 -6.87 -5.56 -13.33
C ASN A 235 -5.73 -4.53 -13.19
N TYR A 236 -4.74 -4.54 -14.10
CA TYR A 236 -3.58 -3.64 -14.09
C TYR A 236 -2.76 -3.73 -12.81
N THR A 237 -2.65 -4.93 -12.24
CA THR A 237 -1.78 -5.19 -11.10
C THR A 237 -0.33 -5.41 -11.55
N PHE A 238 0.61 -4.91 -10.74
CA PHE A 238 2.03 -5.15 -10.95
C PHE A 238 2.35 -6.59 -10.53
N SER A 239 2.81 -7.41 -11.47
CA SER A 239 2.89 -8.86 -11.29
C SER A 239 4.21 -9.42 -11.80
N LEU A 240 4.66 -10.53 -11.22
CA LEU A 240 5.72 -11.37 -11.78
C LEU A 240 5.10 -12.35 -12.77
N ILE A 241 5.76 -12.59 -13.90
CA ILE A 241 5.51 -13.74 -14.77
C ILE A 241 6.42 -14.87 -14.27
N VAL A 242 5.81 -15.98 -13.87
CA VAL A 242 6.50 -17.15 -13.31
C VAL A 242 6.27 -18.39 -14.17
N GLN A 243 7.28 -19.25 -14.27
CA GLN A 243 7.27 -20.49 -15.04
C GLN A 243 7.54 -21.70 -14.14
N ASN A 244 6.75 -22.76 -14.27
CA ASN A 244 6.97 -24.01 -13.53
C ASN A 244 7.88 -25.00 -14.26
N SER A 245 8.10 -26.17 -13.66
CA SER A 245 8.94 -27.24 -14.22
C SER A 245 8.42 -27.83 -15.54
N LEU A 246 7.13 -27.68 -15.83
CA LEU A 246 6.49 -28.14 -17.08
C LEU A 246 6.54 -27.08 -18.20
N GLY A 247 7.07 -25.89 -17.90
CA GLY A 247 7.12 -24.77 -18.83
C GLY A 247 5.85 -23.91 -18.88
N GLU A 248 4.83 -24.23 -18.08
CA GLU A 248 3.61 -23.43 -17.95
C GLU A 248 3.92 -22.12 -17.24
N THR A 249 3.34 -21.02 -17.72
CA THR A 249 3.58 -19.67 -17.21
C THR A 249 2.31 -19.01 -16.71
N THR A 250 2.38 -18.29 -15.60
CA THR A 250 1.27 -17.49 -15.07
C THR A 250 1.76 -16.19 -14.45
N THR A 251 0.83 -15.31 -14.08
CA THR A 251 1.10 -14.06 -13.37
C THR A 251 0.81 -14.20 -11.88
N ILE A 252 1.73 -13.73 -11.03
CA ILE A 252 1.52 -13.62 -9.58
C ILE A 252 1.70 -12.15 -9.18
N ASP A 253 0.68 -11.60 -8.54
CA ASP A 253 0.73 -10.24 -7.99
C ASP A 253 1.95 -10.05 -7.09
N TYR A 254 2.70 -8.98 -7.29
CA TYR A 254 3.87 -8.63 -6.50
C TYR A 254 3.57 -8.60 -5.00
N ASP A 255 2.39 -8.11 -4.60
CA ASP A 255 2.00 -8.02 -3.19
C ASP A 255 1.71 -9.40 -2.55
N ASN A 256 1.44 -10.43 -3.35
CA ASN A 256 1.35 -11.80 -2.84
C ASN A 256 2.71 -12.35 -2.42
N ILE A 257 3.80 -11.73 -2.86
CA ILE A 257 5.18 -12.16 -2.57
C ILE A 257 5.83 -11.24 -1.54
N TYR A 258 5.68 -9.92 -1.73
CA TYR A 258 6.38 -8.92 -0.93
C TYR A 258 5.46 -8.02 -0.10
N GLY A 259 4.14 -8.12 -0.34
CA GLY A 259 3.16 -7.28 0.33
C GLY A 259 2.95 -7.66 1.79
N ARG A 260 2.23 -6.81 2.52
CA ARG A 260 1.96 -6.98 3.96
C ARG A 260 1.33 -8.33 4.34
N PHE A 261 0.54 -8.91 3.43
CA PHE A 261 -0.21 -10.16 3.65
C PHE A 261 0.39 -11.35 2.88
N SER A 262 1.64 -11.25 2.43
CA SER A 262 2.35 -12.29 1.66
C SER A 262 2.76 -13.51 2.47
N LYS A 263 2.86 -13.40 3.81
CA LYS A 263 3.27 -14.52 4.65
C LYS A 263 2.34 -15.72 4.45
N GLY A 264 2.92 -16.90 4.20
CA GLY A 264 2.17 -18.11 3.89
C GLY A 264 1.76 -18.25 2.41
N ARG A 265 2.08 -17.26 1.56
CA ARG A 265 1.66 -17.27 0.16
C ARG A 265 2.73 -17.71 -0.82
N ALA A 266 3.93 -17.16 -0.65
CA ALA A 266 5.10 -17.42 -1.46
C ALA A 266 6.32 -17.58 -0.54
N TYR A 267 7.29 -18.35 -0.99
CA TYR A 267 8.52 -18.63 -0.27
C TYR A 267 9.68 -18.58 -1.25
N THR A 268 10.75 -17.89 -0.87
CA THR A 268 12.06 -18.09 -1.53
C THR A 268 12.52 -19.52 -1.31
N ILE A 269 13.45 -20.01 -2.14
CA ILE A 269 14.02 -21.36 -1.96
C ILE A 269 14.64 -21.52 -0.56
N LEU A 270 15.34 -20.50 -0.07
CA LEU A 270 15.94 -20.52 1.26
C LEU A 270 14.90 -20.64 2.38
N GLU A 271 13.80 -19.89 2.31
CA GLU A 271 12.72 -19.98 3.29
C GLU A 271 12.06 -21.36 3.25
N ALA A 272 11.77 -21.88 2.06
CA ALA A 272 11.18 -23.18 1.90
C ALA A 272 12.08 -24.30 2.45
N ASP A 273 13.39 -24.24 2.20
CA ASP A 273 14.34 -25.23 2.72
C ASP A 273 14.48 -25.15 4.24
N ASN A 274 14.45 -23.94 4.81
CA ASN A 274 14.39 -23.76 6.25
C ASN A 274 13.12 -24.39 6.84
N TYR A 275 11.96 -24.12 6.24
CA TYR A 275 10.69 -24.70 6.70
C TYR A 275 10.66 -26.23 6.59
N LYS A 276 11.16 -26.80 5.50
CA LYS A 276 11.31 -28.27 5.37
C LYS A 276 12.22 -28.84 6.45
N LYS A 277 13.30 -28.14 6.83
CA LYS A 277 14.21 -28.58 7.90
C LYS A 277 13.54 -28.57 9.27
N ILE A 278 12.75 -27.54 9.59
CA ILE A 278 12.15 -27.40 10.92
C ILE A 278 10.83 -28.17 11.07
N PHE A 279 10.04 -28.29 10.00
CA PHE A 279 8.71 -28.90 10.04
C PHE A 279 8.66 -30.30 9.42
N GLY A 280 9.63 -30.65 8.59
CA GLY A 280 9.58 -31.83 7.74
C GLY A 280 8.83 -31.57 6.43
N ASN A 281 9.18 -32.32 5.39
CA ASN A 281 8.60 -32.17 4.05
C ASN A 281 7.09 -32.38 4.04
N GLU A 282 6.58 -33.36 4.79
CA GLU A 282 5.14 -33.70 4.80
C GLU A 282 4.30 -32.57 5.38
N ASN A 283 4.73 -31.99 6.51
CA ASN A 283 4.04 -30.84 7.13
C ASN A 283 4.16 -29.59 6.26
N PHE A 284 5.33 -29.32 5.65
CA PHE A 284 5.46 -28.18 4.75
C PHE A 284 4.58 -28.33 3.50
N ASN A 285 4.49 -29.52 2.90
CA ASN A 285 3.56 -29.77 1.80
C ASN A 285 2.09 -29.60 2.23
N THR A 286 1.74 -30.02 3.44
CA THR A 286 0.39 -29.81 4.01
C THR A 286 0.08 -28.31 4.12
N ILE A 287 1.04 -27.50 4.58
CA ILE A 287 0.93 -26.03 4.62
C ILE A 287 0.72 -25.45 3.22
N LEU A 288 1.54 -25.85 2.24
CA LEU A 288 1.41 -25.39 0.86
C LEU A 288 0.07 -25.76 0.23
N GLN A 289 -0.52 -26.88 0.64
CA GLN A 289 -1.86 -27.31 0.21
C GLN A 289 -2.99 -26.55 0.91
N ASN A 290 -2.68 -25.63 1.83
CA ASN A 290 -3.66 -24.91 2.66
C ASN A 290 -4.50 -25.85 3.55
N ASN A 291 -3.90 -26.95 4.00
CA ASN A 291 -4.53 -27.93 4.88
C ASN A 291 -4.04 -27.78 6.33
N ILE A 292 -4.83 -28.30 7.27
CA ILE A 292 -4.53 -28.35 8.70
C ILE A 292 -4.68 -29.78 9.19
N LYS A 293 -3.78 -30.21 10.09
CA LYS A 293 -3.76 -31.54 10.68
C LYS A 293 -3.48 -31.44 12.18
N ILE A 294 -4.13 -32.30 12.97
CA ILE A 294 -3.80 -32.48 14.40
C ILE A 294 -2.30 -32.77 14.53
N GLY A 295 -1.66 -32.14 15.51
CA GLY A 295 -0.22 -32.21 15.72
C GLY A 295 0.57 -31.04 15.10
N MET A 296 -0.03 -30.23 14.23
CA MET A 296 0.61 -29.03 13.70
C MET A 296 0.79 -27.96 14.78
N THR A 297 1.88 -27.18 14.68
CA THR A 297 2.12 -26.05 15.58
C THR A 297 1.26 -24.84 15.20
N ARG A 298 1.13 -23.88 16.11
CA ARG A 298 0.48 -22.58 15.80
C ARG A 298 1.11 -21.88 14.59
N GLU A 299 2.44 -21.95 14.44
CA GLU A 299 3.12 -21.35 13.28
C GLU A 299 2.73 -22.05 11.98
N MET A 300 2.73 -23.38 11.96
CA MET A 300 2.31 -24.13 10.77
C MET A 300 0.86 -23.79 10.38
N CYS A 301 -0.04 -23.67 11.36
CA CYS A 301 -1.43 -23.28 11.12
C CYS A 301 -1.54 -21.86 10.55
N LYS A 302 -0.75 -20.90 11.05
CA LYS A 302 -0.70 -19.52 10.50
C LYS A 302 -0.14 -19.47 9.09
N LEU A 303 0.88 -20.27 8.78
CA LEU A 303 1.44 -20.33 7.43
C LEU A 303 0.45 -20.94 6.44
N SER A 304 -0.38 -21.89 6.88
CA SER A 304 -1.41 -22.52 6.06
C SER A 304 -2.63 -21.60 5.89
N TRP A 305 -3.35 -21.29 6.97
CA TRP A 305 -4.64 -20.58 6.93
C TRP A 305 -4.55 -19.07 7.16
N GLY A 306 -3.41 -18.55 7.60
CA GLY A 306 -3.26 -17.15 7.98
C GLY A 306 -3.62 -16.88 9.45
N GLU A 307 -3.64 -15.60 9.80
CA GLU A 307 -3.98 -15.15 11.15
C GLU A 307 -5.48 -15.38 11.44
N PRO A 308 -5.83 -15.86 12.65
CA PRO A 308 -7.23 -16.02 13.05
C PRO A 308 -7.92 -14.68 13.30
N ASN A 309 -9.26 -14.67 13.17
CA ASN A 309 -10.08 -13.49 13.45
C ASN A 309 -10.06 -13.14 14.96
N LYS A 310 -9.99 -14.16 15.82
CA LYS A 310 -9.95 -14.00 17.27
C LYS A 310 -9.17 -15.14 17.93
N ILE A 311 -8.48 -14.84 19.02
CA ILE A 311 -7.82 -15.83 19.87
C ILE A 311 -8.39 -15.74 21.29
N ASN A 312 -9.00 -16.82 21.76
CA ASN A 312 -9.41 -17.00 23.15
C ASN A 312 -8.32 -17.79 23.88
N LYS A 313 -7.86 -17.31 25.03
CA LYS A 313 -6.78 -17.95 25.80
C LYS A 313 -7.26 -18.37 27.18
N THR A 314 -6.87 -19.56 27.59
CA THR A 314 -7.05 -20.05 28.95
C THR A 314 -5.71 -20.54 29.49
N ILE A 315 -5.27 -19.90 30.56
CA ILE A 315 -4.00 -20.18 31.24
C ILE A 315 -4.34 -20.63 32.65
N THR A 316 -3.95 -21.85 33.01
CA THR A 316 -3.99 -22.36 34.38
C THR A 316 -2.57 -22.55 34.91
N ASP A 317 -2.45 -22.91 36.19
CA ASP A 317 -1.19 -23.32 36.81
C ASP A 317 -0.51 -24.50 36.08
N LYS A 318 -1.30 -25.33 35.39
CA LYS A 318 -0.86 -26.59 34.78
C LYS A 318 -0.80 -26.58 33.26
N LYS A 319 -1.51 -25.67 32.57
CA LYS A 319 -1.71 -25.77 31.12
C LYS A 319 -2.00 -24.44 30.45
N LYS A 320 -1.51 -24.28 29.22
CA LYS A 320 -1.91 -23.22 28.32
C LYS A 320 -2.73 -23.81 27.18
N SER A 321 -3.97 -23.33 27.05
CA SER A 321 -4.84 -23.68 25.93
C SER A 321 -5.28 -22.43 25.18
N GLU A 322 -5.37 -22.54 23.86
CA GLU A 322 -5.89 -21.47 23.00
C GLU A 322 -6.96 -22.04 22.08
N GLN A 323 -8.02 -21.27 21.85
CA GLN A 323 -8.96 -21.48 20.77
C GLN A 323 -8.80 -20.34 19.78
N TRP A 324 -8.51 -20.69 18.54
CA TRP A 324 -8.45 -19.75 17.42
C TRP A 324 -9.75 -19.83 16.65
N VAL A 325 -10.34 -18.67 16.39
CA VAL A 325 -11.61 -18.52 15.69
C VAL A 325 -11.33 -18.00 14.29
N TYR A 326 -11.69 -18.79 13.28
CA TYR A 326 -11.81 -18.36 11.89
C TYR A 326 -13.29 -18.11 11.56
N THR A 327 -13.60 -17.77 10.31
CA THR A 327 -14.99 -17.44 9.90
C THR A 327 -15.94 -18.60 10.20
N ASP A 328 -15.59 -19.80 9.77
CA ASP A 328 -16.46 -20.99 9.86
C ASP A 328 -15.77 -22.18 10.55
N ASN A 329 -14.60 -21.98 11.15
CA ASN A 329 -13.79 -23.07 11.72
C ASN A 329 -13.13 -22.65 13.03
N TYR A 330 -12.83 -23.62 13.88
CA TYR A 330 -12.14 -23.43 15.15
C TYR A 330 -10.94 -24.36 15.26
N LEU A 331 -9.82 -23.83 15.75
CA LEU A 331 -8.61 -24.61 16.03
C LEU A 331 -8.31 -24.54 17.54
N TYR A 332 -8.08 -25.70 18.16
CA TYR A 332 -7.81 -25.83 19.59
C TYR A 332 -6.38 -26.29 19.82
N PHE A 333 -5.62 -25.52 20.60
CA PHE A 333 -4.21 -25.75 20.87
C PHE A 333 -3.96 -26.03 22.33
N GLU A 334 -3.02 -26.93 22.60
CA GLU A 334 -2.44 -27.19 23.92
C GLU A 334 -0.92 -27.07 23.80
N ASP A 335 -0.31 -26.18 24.58
CA ASP A 335 1.15 -25.98 24.62
C ASP A 335 1.84 -25.86 23.24
N ASP A 336 1.18 -25.16 22.29
CA ASP A 336 1.58 -24.91 20.88
C ASP A 336 1.11 -25.93 19.84
N ILE A 337 0.62 -27.09 20.27
CA ILE A 337 0.22 -28.17 19.37
C ILE A 337 -1.29 -28.18 19.17
N LEU A 338 -1.73 -28.30 17.92
CA LEU A 338 -3.13 -28.45 17.56
C LEU A 338 -3.65 -29.82 18.03
N THR A 339 -4.65 -29.84 18.90
CA THR A 339 -5.23 -31.06 19.47
C THR A 339 -6.63 -31.36 18.95
N ALA A 340 -7.38 -30.34 18.52
CA ALA A 340 -8.70 -30.52 17.91
C ALA A 340 -9.02 -29.40 16.90
N MET A 341 -9.96 -29.68 16.00
CA MET A 341 -10.53 -28.74 15.04
C MET A 341 -12.04 -28.99 14.93
N GLN A 342 -12.83 -27.93 14.72
CA GLN A 342 -14.29 -27.98 14.59
C GLN A 342 -14.75 -27.14 13.41
#